data_AF-A0A392VZM5-F1
#
_entry.id   AF-A0A392VZM5-F1
#
_cell.length_a   1.000
_cell.length_b   1.000
_cell.length_c   1.000
_cell.angle_alpha   90.00
_cell.angle_beta   90.00
_cell.angle_gamma   90.00
#
_symmetry.space_group_name_H-M   'P 1'
#
loop_
_entity.id
_entity.type
_entity.pdbx_description
1 polymer ?
#
loop_
_entity_poly.entity_id
_entity_poly.type
_entity_poly.pdbx_seq_one_letter_code
_entity_poly.pdbx_strand_id
1 'polypeptide(L)' 'MAPYRMLAAELEKLKEQLEELLEKRFDRPSVSPWGAPVLLVKKKDGSMRLCIDY' A
#
# COMPACT_ATOMS: atom_id res chain seq x y z
N MET A 1 2.37 6.86 13.94
CA MET A 1 1.30 5.94 13.50
C MET A 1 1.90 4.57 13.32
N ALA A 2 1.32 3.51 13.90
CA ALA A 2 1.79 2.15 13.63
C ALA A 2 1.05 1.59 12.39
N PRO A 3 1.74 0.93 11.46
CA PRO A 3 1.08 0.25 10.33
C PRO A 3 0.21 -0.91 10.84
N TYR A 4 -0.83 -1.27 10.06
CA TYR A 4 -1.58 -2.48 10.33
C TYR A 4 -0.71 -3.73 10.19
N ARG A 5 -0.99 -4.74 11.02
CA ARG A 5 -0.32 -6.04 10.92
C ARG A 5 -0.82 -6.76 9.66
N MET A 6 0.12 -7.13 8.80
CA MET A 6 -0.13 -7.84 7.54
C MET A 6 0.54 -9.21 7.55
N LEU A 7 -0.03 -10.16 6.82
CA LEU A 7 0.59 -11.44 6.51
C LEU A 7 1.72 -11.26 5.49
N ALA A 8 2.63 -12.24 5.39
CA ALA A 8 3.75 -12.17 4.45
C ALA A 8 3.29 -12.00 2.98
N ALA A 9 2.23 -12.71 2.58
CA ALA A 9 1.66 -12.62 1.24
C ALA A 9 1.03 -11.25 0.94
N GLU A 10 0.42 -10.61 1.94
CA GLU A 10 -0.13 -9.26 1.79
C GLU A 10 1.00 -8.23 1.65
N LEU A 11 2.08 -8.41 2.40
CA LEU A 11 3.26 -7.55 2.33
C LEU A 11 3.98 -7.64 0.97
N GLU A 12 4.10 -8.84 0.39
CA GLU A 12 4.61 -9.02 -0.97
C GLU A 12 3.76 -8.28 -2.00
N LYS A 13 2.42 -8.43 -1.93
CA LYS A 13 1.52 -7.74 -2.85
C LYS A 13 1.56 -6.23 -2.68
N LEU A 14 1.71 -5.74 -1.46
CA LEU A 14 1.86 -4.32 -1.17
C LEU A 14 3.13 -3.76 -1.82
N LYS A 15 4.25 -4.47 -1.73
CA LYS A 15 5.53 -4.06 -2.34
C LYS A 15 5.43 -4.00 -3.85
N GLU A 16 4.87 -5.02 -4.49
CA GLU A 16 4.66 -5.07 -5.94
C GLU A 16 3.83 -3.86 -6.43
N GLN A 17 2.73 -3.54 -5.73
CA GLN A 17 1.90 -2.39 -6.08
C GLN A 17 2.61 -1.05 -5.86
N LEU A 18 3.41 -0.91 -4.80
CA LEU A 18 4.21 0.29 -4.57
C LEU A 18 5.28 0.47 -5.64
N GLU A 19 5.98 -0.58 -6.06
CA GLU A 19 6.96 -0.52 -7.14
C GLU A 19 6.34 -0.07 -8.46
N GLU A 20 5.16 -0.59 -8.81
CA GLU A 20 4.42 -0.13 -10.00
C GLU A 20 4.04 1.36 -9.91
N LEU A 21 3.63 1.84 -8.74
CA LEU A 21 3.27 3.25 -8.54
C LEU A 21 4.49 4.16 -8.64
N LEU A 22 5.65 3.71 -8.13
CA LEU A 22 6.92 4.43 -8.19
C LEU A 22 7.43 4.50 -9.64
N GLU A 23 7.28 3.41 -10.39
CA GLU A 23 7.62 3.37 -11.82
C GLU A 23 6.76 4.34 -12.61
N LYS A 24 5.45 4.37 -12.34
CA LYS A 24 4.48 5.31 -12.94
C LYS A 24 4.62 6.74 -12.41
N ARG A 25 5.51 6.99 -11.45
CA ARG A 25 5.75 8.30 -10.80
C ARG A 25 4.53 8.88 -10.10
N PHE A 26 3.62 8.02 -9.63
CA PHE A 26 2.45 8.46 -8.85
C PHE A 26 2.81 8.79 -7.40
N ASP A 27 3.78 8.06 -6.83
CA ASP A 27 4.31 8.30 -5.50
C ASP A 27 5.82 8.52 -5.52
N ARG A 28 6.36 8.94 -4.36
CA ARG A 28 7.79 9.10 -4.12
C ARG A 28 8.09 8.85 -2.64
N PRO A 29 9.30 8.37 -2.31
CA PRO A 29 9.75 8.30 -0.93
C PRO A 29 9.63 9.68 -0.24
N SER A 30 9.15 9.70 0.99
CA SER A 30 8.96 10.92 1.75
C SER A 30 9.45 10.75 3.20
N VAL A 31 9.87 11.86 3.81
CA VAL A 31 10.30 11.95 5.22
C VAL A 31 9.33 12.81 6.04
N SER A 32 8.05 12.80 5.66
CA SER A 32 7.01 13.59 6.32
C SER A 32 6.83 13.15 7.77
N PRO A 33 6.66 14.09 8.73
CA PRO A 33 6.28 13.73 10.10
C PRO A 33 4.85 13.17 10.16
N TRP A 34 4.05 13.37 9.11
CA TRP A 34 2.70 12.84 8.94
C TRP A 34 2.72 11.60 8.06
N GLY A 35 2.03 10.55 8.50
CA GLY A 35 1.84 9.32 7.73
C GLY A 35 0.47 8.71 8.03
N ALA A 36 -0.14 8.13 7.00
CA ALA A 36 -1.40 7.41 7.06
C ALA A 36 -1.15 5.90 6.87
N PRO A 37 -1.87 5.02 7.56
CA PRO A 37 -1.77 3.59 7.32
C PRO A 37 -2.38 3.20 5.97
N VAL A 38 -1.92 2.07 5.45
CA VAL A 38 -2.37 1.51 4.17
C VAL A 38 -3.06 0.17 4.43
N LEU A 39 -4.13 -0.08 3.68
CA LEU A 39 -4.94 -1.28 3.71
C LEU A 39 -4.96 -1.94 2.32
N LEU A 40 -4.90 -3.27 2.30
CA LEU A 40 -5.14 -4.07 1.11
C LEU A 40 -6.58 -4.58 1.16
N VAL A 41 -7.38 -4.20 0.16
CA VAL A 41 -8.79 -4.59 0.08
C VAL A 41 -9.00 -5.49 -1.13
N LYS A 42 -9.63 -6.64 -0.90
CA LYS A 42 -10.05 -7.55 -1.96
C LYS A 42 -11.32 -7.03 -2.63
N LYS A 43 -11.26 -6.79 -3.94
CA LYS A 43 -12.42 -6.43 -4.75
C LYS A 43 -13.26 -7.66 -5.08
N LYS A 44 -14.50 -7.42 -5.57
CA LYS A 44 -15.42 -8.48 -6.03
C LYS A 44 -14.85 -9.33 -7.16
N ASP A 45 -14.01 -8.75 -8.01
CA ASP A 45 -13.33 -9.42 -9.11
C ASP A 45 -12.13 -10.29 -8.65
N GLY A 46 -11.86 -10.33 -7.33
CA GLY A 46 -10.74 -11.06 -6.76
C GLY A 46 -9.41 -10.32 -6.77
N SER A 47 -9.32 -9.16 -7.43
CA SER A 47 -8.13 -8.31 -7.41
C SER A 47 -7.95 -7.63 -6.05
N MET A 48 -6.70 -7.29 -5.73
CA MET A 48 -6.36 -6.54 -4.51
C MET A 48 -6.13 -5.06 -4.85
N ARG A 49 -6.63 -4.16 -4.01
CA ARG A 49 -6.46 -2.72 -4.16
C ARG A 49 -5.81 -2.12 -2.93
N LEU A 50 -4.77 -1.33 -3.14
CA LEU A 50 -4.19 -0.45 -2.13
C LEU A 50 -5.16 0.69 -1.79
N CYS A 51 -5.46 0.86 -0.51
CA CYS A 51 -6.30 1.92 0.04
C CYS A 51 -5.54 2.65 1.14
N ILE A 52 -5.55 3.99 1.12
CA ILE A 52 -4.95 4.82 2.17
C ILE A 52 -6.06 5.22 3.13
N ASP A 53 -5.85 4.99 4.42
CA ASP A 53 -6.79 5.34 5.48
C ASP A 53 -6.44 6.73 6.03
N TYR A 54 -7.01 7.76 5.39
CA TYR A 54 -6.85 9.16 5.77
C TYR A 54 -7.78 9.56 6.91
#